data_AF-A0A0L0HUK6-F1
#
_entry.id   AF-A0A0L0HUK6-F1
#
_cell.length_a   1.000
_cell.length_b   1.000
_cell.length_c   1.000
_cell.angle_alpha   90.00
_cell.angle_beta   90.00
_cell.angle_gamma   90.00
#
_symmetry.space_group_name_H-M   'P 1'
#
loop_
_entity.id
_entity.type
_entity.pdbx_description
1 polymer ?
#
loop_
_entity_poly.entity_id
_entity_poly.type
_entity_poly.pdbx_seq_one_letter_code
_entity_poly.pdbx_strand_id
1 'polypeptide(L)'
;MVELTEVHTETHVLATEDALIATLEEDDNDSQYEDEDGDELLSEDDIEDLEIDDEDDIQDESLLERISALVDVVPPSTRRSIVRSVKNVTSATWGAAQWVGSAAWVLATAAMLVGLPVALELEREQFVFQQEAQVRAQQQQAQQASGKVKLSNIRFID
;
A
#
# COMPACT_ATOMS: atom_id res chain seq x y z
N MET A 1 -42.68 21.19 19.06
CA MET A 1 -42.77 20.58 17.72
C MET A 1 -41.36 20.68 17.15
N VAL A 2 -40.62 19.57 17.17
CA VAL A 2 -39.19 19.53 16.81
C VAL A 2 -39.14 19.03 15.37
N GLU A 3 -38.67 19.87 14.45
CA GLU A 3 -38.41 19.44 13.07
C GLU A 3 -37.19 18.51 13.06
N LEU A 4 -37.36 17.35 12.45
CA LEU A 4 -36.30 16.39 12.25
C LEU A 4 -35.40 16.91 11.13
N THR A 5 -34.15 17.24 11.46
CA THR A 5 -33.10 17.43 10.47
C THR A 5 -32.81 16.07 9.84
N GLU A 6 -33.34 15.86 8.64
CA GLU A 6 -33.02 14.73 7.78
C GLU A 6 -31.57 14.89 7.29
N VAL A 7 -30.66 14.11 7.84
CA VAL A 7 -29.29 13.99 7.30
C VAL A 7 -29.34 12.95 6.21
N HIS A 8 -29.49 13.42 4.97
CA HIS A 8 -29.38 12.59 3.77
C HIS A 8 -27.94 12.05 3.68
N THR A 9 -27.77 10.75 3.90
CA THR A 9 -26.50 10.05 3.69
C THR A 9 -26.59 9.29 2.39
N GLU A 10 -26.19 9.92 1.29
CA GLU A 10 -26.05 9.21 0.02
C GLU A 10 -24.76 8.40 0.01
N THR A 11 -24.96 7.10 0.07
CA THR A 11 -23.99 6.07 -0.31
C THR A 11 -23.74 6.15 -1.82
N HIS A 12 -22.66 6.81 -2.23
CA HIS A 12 -22.20 6.78 -3.61
C HIS A 12 -21.11 5.69 -3.78
N VAL A 13 -21.56 4.45 -3.76
CA VAL A 13 -20.82 3.30 -4.32
C VAL A 13 -21.54 2.91 -5.61
N LEU A 14 -20.78 2.51 -6.63
CA LEU A 14 -21.19 2.08 -7.97
C LEU A 14 -21.12 3.17 -9.06
N ALA A 15 -19.90 3.61 -9.43
CA ALA A 15 -19.66 4.27 -10.71
C ALA A 15 -18.20 4.18 -11.20
N THR A 16 -17.42 3.19 -10.74
CA THR A 16 -15.97 3.11 -11.03
C THR A 16 -15.60 2.08 -12.10
N GLU A 17 -16.53 1.24 -12.55
CA GLU A 17 -16.23 0.16 -13.51
C GLU A 17 -16.57 0.54 -14.96
N ASP A 18 -17.68 1.24 -15.21
CA ASP A 18 -18.05 1.72 -16.56
C ASP A 18 -17.12 2.83 -17.07
N ALA A 19 -16.57 3.65 -16.18
CA ALA A 19 -15.66 4.73 -16.55
C ALA A 19 -14.25 4.25 -16.92
N LEU A 20 -13.89 3.01 -16.57
CA LEU A 20 -12.56 2.46 -16.85
C LEU A 20 -12.45 1.89 -18.27
N ILE A 21 -13.55 1.40 -18.83
CA ILE A 21 -13.62 0.80 -20.17
C ILE A 21 -13.73 1.89 -21.26
N ALA A 22 -14.43 2.99 -20.97
CA ALA A 22 -14.61 4.10 -21.91
C ALA A 22 -13.30 4.87 -22.23
N THR A 23 -12.26 4.77 -21.39
CA THR A 23 -10.98 5.45 -21.61
C THR A 23 -9.97 4.67 -22.47
N LEU A 24 -10.35 3.47 -22.96
CA LEU A 24 -9.48 2.59 -23.73
C LEU A 24 -9.76 2.58 -25.26
N GLU A 25 -10.78 3.29 -25.75
CA GLU A 25 -11.24 3.18 -27.15
C GLU A 25 -11.26 4.49 -27.97
N GLU A 26 -10.48 5.51 -27.61
CA GLU A 26 -10.34 6.68 -28.48
C GLU A 26 -8.85 7.05 -28.67
N ASP A 27 -8.31 6.73 -29.85
CA ASP A 27 -7.66 7.69 -30.77
C ASP A 27 -6.83 6.94 -31.83
N ASP A 28 -7.49 6.16 -32.69
CA ASP A 28 -6.95 5.75 -33.99
C ASP A 28 -7.31 6.84 -35.01
N ASN A 29 -6.48 7.88 -35.11
CA ASN A 29 -6.51 8.81 -36.24
C ASN A 29 -5.17 8.77 -36.98
N ASP A 30 -5.16 7.88 -37.96
CA ASP A 30 -4.19 7.76 -39.03
C ASP A 30 -4.36 8.95 -40.00
N SER A 31 -3.40 9.87 -40.04
CA SER A 31 -3.28 10.77 -41.20
C SER A 31 -1.86 11.33 -41.38
N GLN A 32 -1.20 10.77 -42.39
CA GLN A 32 -0.44 11.49 -43.42
C GLN A 32 0.95 11.99 -43.02
N TYR A 33 1.93 11.13 -43.25
CA TYR A 33 3.31 11.52 -43.50
C TYR A 33 3.38 12.10 -44.92
N GLU A 34 3.65 13.40 -45.04
CA GLU A 34 4.16 13.99 -46.28
C GLU A 34 5.69 13.87 -46.22
N ASP A 35 6.22 12.89 -46.96
CA ASP A 35 7.64 12.78 -47.23
C ASP A 35 8.00 13.86 -48.27
N GLU A 36 8.41 15.04 -47.82
CA GLU A 36 9.19 15.97 -48.65
C GLU A 36 10.66 15.54 -48.59
N ASP A 37 10.99 14.49 -49.35
CA ASP A 37 12.37 14.11 -49.65
C ASP A 37 12.98 15.21 -50.55
N GLY A 38 13.57 16.22 -49.92
CA GLY A 38 14.53 17.14 -50.54
C GLY A 38 15.92 16.53 -50.46
N ASP A 39 16.34 15.81 -51.49
CA ASP A 39 17.69 15.31 -51.65
C ASP A 39 18.65 16.46 -52.02
N GLU A 40 18.98 17.31 -51.05
CA GLU A 40 20.14 18.20 -51.18
C GLU A 40 21.42 17.35 -51.15
N LEU A 41 21.89 17.00 -52.35
CA LEU A 41 23.20 16.40 -52.55
C LEU A 41 24.28 17.36 -52.05
N LEU A 42 24.81 17.08 -50.85
CA LEU A 42 25.96 17.77 -50.27
C LEU A 42 27.12 17.74 -51.28
N SER A 43 27.74 18.89 -51.51
CA SER A 43 28.90 18.97 -52.39
C SER A 43 30.15 18.47 -51.65
N GLU A 44 31.14 17.93 -52.35
CA GLU A 44 32.37 17.41 -51.71
C GLU A 44 33.11 18.48 -50.87
N ASP A 45 32.91 19.77 -51.19
CA ASP A 45 33.42 20.91 -50.41
C ASP A 45 32.70 21.08 -49.05
N ASP A 46 31.46 20.60 -48.90
CA ASP A 46 30.70 20.66 -47.63
C ASP A 46 31.12 19.55 -46.64
N ILE A 47 31.83 18.52 -47.12
CA ILE A 47 32.26 17.37 -46.31
C ILE A 47 33.59 17.68 -45.58
N GLU A 48 34.42 18.58 -46.13
CA GLU A 48 35.69 18.99 -45.50
C GLU A 48 35.50 19.83 -44.23
N ASP A 49 34.34 20.47 -44.05
CA ASP A 49 33.99 21.24 -42.84
C ASP A 49 33.37 20.38 -41.72
N LEU A 50 33.17 19.07 -41.95
CA LEU A 50 32.76 18.10 -40.92
C LEU A 50 33.98 17.55 -40.18
N GLU A 51 34.83 18.43 -39.64
CA GLU A 51 35.83 18.03 -38.64
C GLU A 51 35.09 17.49 -37.41
N ILE A 52 35.00 16.17 -37.36
CA ILE A 52 34.60 15.35 -36.20
C ILE A 52 35.62 15.61 -35.09
N ASP A 53 35.39 16.65 -34.28
CA ASP A 53 36.15 16.97 -33.06
C ASP A 53 35.70 16.07 -31.89
N ASP A 54 35.44 14.78 -32.16
CA ASP A 54 34.55 13.96 -31.32
C ASP A 54 35.27 12.95 -30.41
N GLU A 55 36.60 12.79 -30.45
CA GLU A 55 37.25 11.71 -29.68
C GLU A 55 37.55 12.05 -28.22
N ASP A 56 37.73 13.34 -27.91
CA ASP A 56 37.94 13.82 -26.53
C ASP A 56 36.63 14.27 -25.86
N ASP A 57 35.63 14.75 -26.62
CA ASP A 57 34.37 15.30 -26.07
C ASP A 57 33.42 14.19 -25.58
N ILE A 58 33.42 13.00 -26.22
CA ILE A 58 32.59 11.83 -25.82
C ILE A 58 32.92 11.36 -24.39
N GLN A 59 34.15 11.53 -23.91
CA GLN A 59 34.57 11.05 -22.59
C GLN A 59 34.13 11.95 -21.43
N ASP A 60 33.89 13.24 -21.68
CA ASP A 60 33.47 14.21 -20.67
C ASP A 60 31.94 14.44 -20.63
N GLU A 61 31.17 13.81 -21.53
CA GLU A 61 29.70 13.85 -21.51
C GLU A 61 29.09 13.19 -20.26
N SER A 62 28.21 13.93 -19.58
CA SER A 62 27.41 13.35 -18.50
C SER A 62 26.33 12.40 -19.04
N LEU A 63 25.90 11.42 -18.23
CA LEU A 63 24.75 10.56 -18.59
C LEU A 63 23.48 11.38 -18.87
N LEU A 64 23.36 12.58 -18.29
CA LEU A 64 22.25 13.49 -18.55
C LEU A 64 22.39 14.16 -19.93
N GLU A 65 23.61 14.55 -20.33
CA GLU A 65 23.92 15.05 -21.68
C GLU A 65 23.58 14.01 -22.74
N ARG A 66 23.93 12.74 -22.48
CA ARG A 66 23.62 11.63 -23.41
C ARG A 66 22.12 11.37 -23.52
N ILE A 67 21.41 11.41 -22.38
CA ILE A 67 19.96 11.23 -22.36
C ILE A 67 19.26 12.42 -23.01
N SER A 68 19.73 13.66 -22.80
CA SER A 68 19.14 14.85 -23.42
C SER A 68 19.36 14.89 -24.93
N ALA A 69 20.57 14.54 -25.41
CA ALA A 69 20.86 14.39 -26.82
C ALA A 69 19.96 13.33 -27.48
N LEU A 70 19.75 12.20 -26.80
CA LEU A 70 18.86 11.15 -27.29
C LEU A 70 17.38 11.60 -27.31
N VAL A 71 16.96 12.46 -26.38
CA VAL A 71 15.59 13.02 -26.37
C VAL A 71 15.32 13.91 -27.58
N ASP A 72 16.33 14.60 -28.13
CA ASP A 72 16.18 15.52 -29.26
C ASP A 72 15.91 14.78 -30.58
N VAL A 73 16.54 13.61 -30.78
CA VAL A 73 16.33 12.72 -31.94
C VAL A 73 14.96 11.99 -31.91
N VAL A 74 14.26 11.99 -30.77
CA VAL A 74 13.06 11.16 -30.57
C VAL A 74 11.77 11.85 -31.08
N PRO A 75 11.00 11.21 -31.99
CA PRO A 75 9.77 11.76 -32.55
C PRO A 75 8.64 11.95 -31.50
N PRO A 76 7.69 12.86 -31.76
CA PRO A 76 6.64 13.23 -30.81
C PRO A 76 5.70 12.07 -30.40
N SER A 77 5.55 11.04 -31.24
CA SER A 77 4.78 9.82 -30.95
C SER A 77 5.39 9.01 -29.80
N THR A 78 6.72 8.90 -29.77
CA THR A 78 7.46 8.20 -28.72
C THR A 78 7.40 8.96 -27.40
N ARG A 79 7.46 10.30 -27.42
CA ARG A 79 7.31 11.13 -26.21
C ARG A 79 5.95 10.89 -25.53
N ARG A 80 4.85 10.81 -26.30
CA ARG A 80 3.51 10.53 -25.76
C ARG A 80 3.43 9.13 -25.15
N SER A 81 4.03 8.14 -25.79
CA SER A 81 4.03 6.75 -25.31
C SER A 81 4.83 6.59 -24.01
N ILE A 82 6.00 7.23 -23.91
CA ILE A 82 6.80 7.25 -22.67
C ILE A 82 6.02 7.92 -21.54
N VAL A 83 5.41 9.08 -21.81
CA VAL A 83 4.62 9.80 -20.81
C VAL A 83 3.42 8.97 -20.36
N ARG A 84 2.72 8.27 -21.26
CA ARG A 84 1.62 7.35 -20.92
C ARG A 84 2.12 6.20 -20.05
N SER A 85 3.22 5.55 -20.41
CA SER A 85 3.81 4.45 -19.62
C SER A 85 4.23 4.90 -18.23
N VAL A 86 4.92 6.03 -18.11
CA VAL A 86 5.33 6.59 -16.81
C VAL A 86 4.11 6.98 -15.99
N LYS A 87 3.12 7.66 -16.58
CA LYS A 87 1.88 8.02 -15.89
C LYS A 87 1.11 6.79 -15.42
N ASN A 88 1.03 5.74 -16.23
CA ASN A 88 0.34 4.49 -15.87
C ASN A 88 1.03 3.79 -14.69
N VAL A 89 2.37 3.71 -14.71
CA VAL A 89 3.13 3.13 -13.60
C VAL A 89 2.96 3.96 -12.33
N THR A 90 3.18 5.28 -12.41
CA THR A 90 3.07 6.17 -11.25
C THR A 90 1.65 6.18 -10.68
N SER A 91 0.62 6.24 -11.53
CA SER A 91 -0.77 6.22 -11.10
C SER A 91 -1.18 4.87 -10.50
N ALA A 92 -0.71 3.75 -11.08
CA ALA A 92 -0.94 2.42 -10.52
C ALA A 92 -0.27 2.25 -9.15
N THR A 93 0.98 2.71 -8.98
CA THR A 93 1.66 2.69 -7.68
C THR A 93 0.94 3.55 -6.65
N TRP A 94 0.51 4.76 -7.03
CA TRP A 94 -0.24 5.62 -6.13
C TRP A 94 -1.60 5.02 -5.74
N GLY A 95 -2.33 4.46 -6.71
CA GLY A 95 -3.59 3.76 -6.47
C GLY A 95 -3.42 2.54 -5.55
N ALA A 96 -2.36 1.74 -5.76
CA ALA A 96 -2.04 0.61 -4.90
C ALA A 96 -1.70 1.06 -3.47
N ALA A 97 -0.90 2.12 -3.31
CA ALA A 97 -0.58 2.68 -2.00
C ALA A 97 -1.83 3.16 -1.25
N GLN A 98 -2.74 3.86 -1.95
CA GLN A 98 -4.01 4.32 -1.38
C GLN A 98 -4.91 3.15 -0.96
N TRP A 99 -4.99 2.10 -1.79
CA TRP A 99 -5.78 0.90 -1.48
C TRP A 99 -5.22 0.13 -0.28
N VAL A 100 -3.90 -0.08 -0.23
CA VAL A 100 -3.23 -0.73 0.91
C VAL A 100 -3.40 0.10 2.17
N GLY A 101 -3.26 1.42 2.10
CA GLY A 101 -3.48 2.31 3.24
C GLY A 101 -4.92 2.22 3.78
N SER A 102 -5.90 2.21 2.87
CA SER A 102 -7.32 2.06 3.24
C SER A 102 -7.61 0.70 3.86
N ALA A 103 -7.08 -0.38 3.29
CA ALA A 103 -7.21 -1.73 3.83
C ALA A 103 -6.52 -1.85 5.20
N ALA A 104 -5.31 -1.30 5.35
CA ALA A 104 -4.58 -1.28 6.61
C ALA A 104 -5.34 -0.50 7.69
N TRP A 105 -5.97 0.63 7.34
CA TRP A 105 -6.81 1.39 8.26
C TRP A 105 -8.03 0.59 8.73
N VAL A 106 -8.74 -0.07 7.81
CA VAL A 106 -9.88 -0.93 8.16
C VAL A 106 -9.43 -2.12 9.02
N LEU A 107 -8.32 -2.76 8.69
CA LEU A 107 -7.76 -3.85 9.50
C LEU A 107 -7.33 -3.37 10.88
N ALA A 108 -6.69 -2.20 10.98
CA ALA A 108 -6.29 -1.62 12.26
C ALA A 108 -7.51 -1.33 13.15
N THR A 109 -8.54 -0.71 12.59
CA THR A 109 -9.78 -0.40 13.32
C THR A 109 -10.57 -1.66 13.68
N ALA A 110 -10.67 -2.63 12.76
CA ALA A 110 -11.29 -3.92 13.03
C ALA A 110 -10.54 -4.70 14.11
N ALA A 111 -9.20 -4.72 14.06
CA ALA A 111 -8.37 -5.35 15.08
C ALA A 111 -8.53 -4.67 16.44
N MET A 112 -8.77 -3.36 16.51
CA MET A 112 -9.01 -2.68 17.78
C MET A 112 -10.39 -3.01 18.36
N LEU A 113 -11.42 -3.08 17.51
CA LEU A 113 -12.79 -3.45 17.90
C LEU A 113 -12.90 -4.90 18.38
N VAL A 114 -12.24 -5.83 17.69
CA VAL A 114 -12.28 -7.26 18.04
C VAL A 114 -11.18 -7.62 19.04
N GLY A 115 -10.03 -6.97 18.97
CA GLY A 115 -8.87 -7.27 19.82
C GLY A 115 -9.11 -6.93 21.28
N LEU A 116 -9.83 -5.84 21.59
CA LEU A 116 -10.15 -5.49 22.98
C LEU A 116 -11.00 -6.55 23.70
N PRO A 117 -12.18 -6.98 23.17
CA PRO A 117 -12.97 -8.03 23.83
C PRO A 117 -12.24 -9.38 23.88
N VAL A 118 -11.48 -9.74 22.83
CA VAL A 118 -10.69 -10.98 22.82
C VAL A 118 -9.58 -10.95 23.87
N ALA A 119 -8.88 -9.82 24.03
CA ALA A 119 -7.85 -9.67 25.05
C ALA A 119 -8.42 -9.81 26.47
N LEU A 120 -9.61 -9.26 26.71
CA LEU A 120 -10.28 -9.35 28.01
C LEU A 120 -10.71 -10.77 28.36
N GLU A 121 -11.24 -11.53 27.40
CA GLU A 121 -11.68 -12.91 27.65
C GLU A 121 -10.49 -13.82 27.99
N LEU A 122 -9.35 -13.63 27.32
CA LEU A 122 -8.13 -14.40 27.60
C LEU A 122 -7.60 -14.17 29.03
N GLU A 123 -7.65 -12.93 29.52
CA GLU A 123 -7.25 -12.62 30.91
C GLU A 123 -8.20 -13.26 31.93
N ARG A 124 -9.50 -13.36 31.60
CA ARG A 124 -10.51 -13.96 32.49
C ARG A 124 -10.21 -15.42 32.79
N GLU A 125 -9.79 -16.19 31.80
CA GLU A 125 -9.41 -17.60 32.00
C GLU A 125 -8.23 -17.74 32.99
N GLN A 126 -7.24 -16.85 32.88
CA GLN A 126 -6.10 -16.84 33.80
C GLN A 126 -6.51 -16.42 35.22
N PHE A 127 -7.41 -15.45 35.35
CA PHE A 127 -7.93 -15.01 36.64
C PHE A 127 -8.70 -16.14 37.34
N VAL A 128 -9.57 -16.84 36.61
CA VAL A 128 -10.33 -17.98 37.14
C VAL A 128 -9.39 -19.09 37.61
N PHE A 129 -8.38 -19.45 36.82
CA PHE A 129 -7.42 -20.49 37.19
C PHE A 129 -6.68 -20.15 38.50
N GLN A 130 -6.24 -18.90 38.68
CA GLN A 130 -5.57 -18.47 39.91
C GLN A 130 -6.53 -18.46 41.10
N GLN A 131 -7.78 -18.04 40.90
CA GLN A 131 -8.79 -18.04 41.95
C GLN A 131 -9.12 -19.47 42.39
N GLU A 132 -9.30 -20.40 41.46
CA GLU A 132 -9.51 -21.82 41.76
C GLU A 132 -8.32 -22.43 42.51
N ALA A 133 -7.09 -22.09 42.11
CA ALA A 133 -5.89 -22.53 42.81
C ALA A 133 -5.84 -22.02 44.27
N GLN A 134 -6.19 -20.76 44.49
CA GLN A 134 -6.25 -20.17 45.84
C GLN A 134 -7.33 -20.81 46.70
N VAL A 135 -8.54 -21.01 46.16
CA VAL A 135 -9.65 -21.67 46.87
C VAL A 135 -9.27 -23.10 47.23
N ARG A 136 -8.62 -23.84 46.32
CA ARG A 136 -8.14 -25.20 46.58
C ARG A 136 -7.07 -25.23 47.68
N ALA A 137 -6.13 -24.29 47.67
CA ALA A 137 -5.12 -24.17 48.72
C ALA A 137 -5.75 -23.86 50.09
N GLN A 138 -6.73 -22.97 50.13
CA GLN A 138 -7.43 -22.61 51.36
C GLN A 138 -8.28 -23.78 51.90
N GLN A 139 -8.93 -24.54 51.02
CA GLN A 139 -9.63 -25.77 51.41
C GLN A 139 -8.67 -26.82 51.98
N GLN A 140 -7.48 -27.00 51.39
CA GLN A 140 -6.47 -27.90 51.92
C GLN A 140 -5.97 -27.46 53.30
N GLN A 141 -5.75 -26.15 53.50
CA GLN A 141 -5.38 -25.60 54.82
C GLN A 141 -6.50 -25.77 55.85
N ALA A 142 -7.75 -25.57 55.47
CA ALA A 142 -8.90 -25.78 56.36
C ALA A 142 -9.10 -27.25 56.75
N GLN A 143 -8.87 -28.19 55.82
CA GLN A 143 -8.91 -29.63 56.11
C GLN A 143 -7.74 -30.07 57.00
N GLN A 144 -6.54 -29.50 56.82
CA GLN A 144 -5.41 -29.74 57.70
C GLN A 144 -5.62 -29.16 59.11
N ALA A 145 -6.23 -27.97 59.22
CA ALA A 145 -6.59 -27.37 60.49
C ALA A 145 -7.70 -28.17 61.20
N SER A 146 -8.76 -28.55 60.48
CA SER A 146 -9.86 -29.37 61.02
C SER A 146 -9.39 -30.78 61.43
N GLY A 147 -8.52 -31.41 60.63
CA GLY A 147 -7.90 -32.69 60.96
C GLY A 147 -6.98 -32.63 62.18
N LYS A 148 -6.20 -31.56 62.33
CA LYS A 148 -5.37 -31.33 63.53
C LYS A 148 -6.23 -31.13 64.79
N VAL A 149 -7.29 -30.33 64.74
CA VAL A 149 -8.18 -30.05 65.88
C VAL A 149 -8.89 -31.33 66.36
N LYS A 150 -9.28 -32.21 65.42
CA LYS A 150 -9.95 -33.48 65.75
C LYS A 150 -8.99 -34.48 66.42
N LEU A 151 -7.70 -34.45 66.09
CA LEU A 151 -6.68 -35.30 66.71
C LEU A 151 -6.24 -34.79 68.09
N SER A 152 -6.25 -33.47 68.34
CA SER A 152 -5.92 -32.91 69.65
C SER A 152 -7.00 -33.16 70.71
N ASN A 153 -8.29 -33.18 70.32
CA ASN A 153 -9.39 -33.44 71.26
C ASN A 153 -9.47 -34.91 71.74
N ILE A 154 -8.91 -35.86 70.98
CA ILE A 154 -8.95 -37.28 71.34
C ILE A 154 -7.83 -37.65 72.34
N ARG A 155 -6.73 -36.88 72.40
CA ARG A 155 -5.65 -37.12 73.38
C ARG A 155 -5.90 -36.51 74.76
N PHE A 156 -6.99 -35.79 74.97
CA PHE A 156 -7.27 -35.08 76.23
C PHE A 156 -8.28 -35.82 77.13
N ILE A 157 -8.72 -37.02 76.74
CA ILE A 157 -9.79 -37.79 77.42
C ILE A 157 -9.26 -39.05 78.14
N ASP A 158 -7.95 -39.32 78.07
CA ASP A 158 -7.24 -40.32 78.89
C ASP A 158 -6.26 -39.57 79.83
#